data_AF-A0AAD9F7B4-F1
#
_entry.id   AF-A0AAD9F7B4-F1
#
_cell.length_a   1.000
_cell.length_b   1.000
_cell.length_c   1.000
_cell.angle_alpha   90.00
_cell.angle_beta   90.00
_cell.angle_gamma   90.00
#
_symmetry.space_group_name_H-M   'P 1'
#
loop_
_entity.id
_entity.type
_entity.pdbx_description
1 polymer ?
#
loop_
_entity_poly.entity_id
_entity_poly.type
_entity_poly.pdbx_seq_one_letter_code
_entity_poly.pdbx_strand_id
1 'polypeptide(L)'
;MAELLKIKHEVEEFKKEYFDRNSQAEESRQRENRAALRIQSWFRACRARAYLSHLHKKAITIQKIWRGFTARARFRQMVKAAYLIMKMNFYEEMAVRIQRRWRGFFVRKYIHNFYARKRYLEGLSRKNELVRRELGELEELQKKERDCLEMVKEQTAKVYKAHRLHHLLSTKQCPGVFNSPFRPAPHEMELLLRQVKYQTPTRLAPSGKSCLLGMPGPAAQSYPGTLGSPLNKTTGTCFSPRPVLPPIATRKQQGLFREPGEVWEQRVRCPDLTLRLQTSYTHLEEAQSQLRQHKSMTLPSGRIETGSRIHHLSHNSKSFTQPACGNSVSL
;
A
#
# COMPACT_ATOMS: atom_id res chain seq x y z
N MET A 1 109.78 99.90 44.61
CA MET A 1 108.91 99.48 45.73
C MET A 1 107.42 99.52 45.35
N ALA A 2 106.86 100.66 44.95
CA ALA A 2 105.41 100.79 44.67
C ALA A 2 104.86 99.82 43.58
N GLU A 3 105.54 99.68 42.44
CA GLU A 3 105.09 98.76 41.38
C GLU A 3 105.10 97.29 41.82
N LEU A 4 106.11 96.90 42.59
CA LEU A 4 106.25 95.54 43.11
C LEU A 4 105.13 95.21 44.14
N LEU A 5 104.57 96.23 44.79
CA LEU A 5 103.37 96.10 45.62
C LEU A 5 102.08 96.04 44.78
N LYS A 6 101.97 96.80 43.68
CA LYS A 6 100.86 96.68 42.72
C LYS A 6 100.78 95.29 42.10
N ILE A 7 101.88 94.78 41.56
CA ILE A 7 101.95 93.44 40.95
C ILE A 7 101.59 92.36 41.98
N LYS A 8 102.03 92.52 43.24
CA LYS A 8 101.61 91.61 44.32
C LYS A 8 100.11 91.71 44.63
N HIS A 9 99.53 92.90 44.63
CA HIS A 9 98.07 93.08 44.80
C HIS A 9 97.29 92.42 43.67
N GLU A 10 97.66 92.71 42.41
CA GLU A 10 97.03 92.14 41.21
C GLU A 10 97.12 90.61 41.18
N VAL A 11 98.24 90.03 41.61
CA VAL A 11 98.40 88.57 41.73
C VAL A 11 97.52 87.97 42.84
N GLU A 12 97.37 88.63 43.99
CA GLU A 12 96.46 88.16 45.05
C GLU A 12 94.97 88.36 44.70
N GLU A 13 94.65 89.41 43.96
CA GLU A 13 93.31 89.70 43.46
C GLU A 13 92.90 88.67 42.38
N PHE A 14 93.81 88.35 41.45
CA PHE A 14 93.63 87.26 40.48
C PHE A 14 93.45 85.89 41.16
N LYS A 15 94.24 85.59 42.21
CA LYS A 15 94.08 84.35 42.99
C LYS A 15 92.70 84.25 43.65
N LYS A 16 92.21 85.35 44.24
CA LYS A 16 90.86 85.41 44.83
C LYS A 16 89.80 85.18 43.78
N GLU A 17 89.85 85.92 42.67
CA GLU A 17 88.87 85.78 41.59
C GLU A 17 88.86 84.35 41.00
N TYR A 18 90.04 83.74 40.83
CA TYR A 18 90.16 82.33 40.43
C TYR A 18 89.49 81.38 41.44
N PHE A 19 89.74 81.58 42.75
CA PHE A 19 89.13 80.78 43.81
C PHE A 19 87.60 80.94 43.86
N ASP A 20 87.10 82.16 43.74
CA ASP A 20 85.67 82.48 43.77
C ASP A 20 84.95 81.87 42.56
N ARG A 21 85.50 82.01 41.35
CA ARG A 21 84.97 81.35 40.14
C ARG A 21 84.97 79.82 40.29
N ASN A 22 86.03 79.24 40.83
CA ASN A 22 86.13 77.79 41.00
C ASN A 22 85.17 77.27 42.09
N SER A 23 84.92 78.05 43.15
CA SER A 23 83.92 77.75 44.19
C SER A 23 82.50 77.79 43.61
N GLN A 24 82.14 78.83 42.85
CA GLN A 24 80.85 78.93 42.16
C GLN A 24 80.63 77.80 41.15
N ALA A 25 81.69 77.40 40.43
CA ALA A 25 81.65 76.26 39.51
C ALA A 25 81.40 74.93 40.24
N GLU A 26 82.07 74.66 41.36
CA GLU A 26 81.87 73.41 42.11
C GLU A 26 80.49 73.37 42.81
N GLU A 27 79.96 74.53 43.23
CA GLU A 27 78.61 74.65 43.81
C GLU A 27 77.49 74.44 42.76
N SER A 28 77.70 74.89 41.51
CA SER A 28 76.78 74.69 40.39
C SER A 28 76.89 73.31 39.72
N ARG A 29 78.08 72.70 39.69
CA ARG A 29 78.42 71.40 39.06
C ARG A 29 77.39 70.30 39.29
N GLN A 30 76.89 70.15 40.52
CA GLN A 30 75.90 69.12 40.85
C GLN A 30 74.51 69.41 40.25
N ARG A 31 74.10 70.68 40.16
CA ARG A 31 72.84 71.09 39.52
C ARG A 31 72.93 70.89 38.01
N GLU A 32 74.04 71.30 37.40
CA GLU A 32 74.31 71.17 35.97
C GLU A 32 74.37 69.70 35.53
N ASN A 33 75.10 68.85 36.24
CA ASN A 33 75.12 67.40 35.97
C ASN A 33 73.71 66.79 36.07
N ARG A 34 72.92 67.16 37.09
CA ARG A 34 71.53 66.68 37.21
C ARG A 34 70.67 67.13 36.04
N ALA A 35 70.81 68.38 35.58
CA ALA A 35 70.09 68.88 34.41
C ALA A 35 70.51 68.13 33.12
N ALA A 36 71.81 67.97 32.89
CA ALA A 36 72.37 67.24 31.75
C ALA A 36 71.90 65.77 31.73
N LEU A 37 71.96 65.06 32.86
CA LEU A 37 71.45 63.69 32.99
C LEU A 37 69.95 63.60 32.71
N ARG A 38 69.15 64.61 33.11
CA ARG A 38 67.71 64.67 32.85
C ARG A 38 67.39 64.86 31.38
N ILE A 39 68.14 65.73 30.68
CA ILE A 39 68.03 65.92 29.22
C ILE A 39 68.47 64.65 28.47
N GLN A 40 69.62 64.07 28.83
CA GLN A 40 70.15 62.86 28.20
C GLN A 40 69.22 61.64 28.38
N SER A 41 68.72 61.40 29.59
CA SER A 41 67.80 60.29 29.88
C SER A 41 66.46 60.47 29.14
N TRP A 42 65.91 61.69 29.12
CA TRP A 42 64.71 62.01 28.34
C TRP A 42 64.91 61.77 26.84
N PHE A 43 66.04 62.21 26.26
CA PHE A 43 66.35 61.97 24.85
C PHE A 43 66.49 60.49 24.53
N ARG A 44 67.22 59.73 25.37
CA ARG A 44 67.36 58.26 25.23
C ARG A 44 65.98 57.57 25.26
N ALA A 45 65.10 57.97 26.17
CA ALA A 45 63.73 57.45 26.27
C ALA A 45 62.86 57.84 25.06
N CYS A 46 63.00 59.05 24.52
CA CYS A 46 62.30 59.47 23.31
C CYS A 46 62.75 58.66 22.08
N ARG A 47 64.06 58.45 21.91
CA ARG A 47 64.60 57.61 20.83
C ARG A 47 64.11 56.15 20.93
N ALA A 48 64.12 55.58 22.13
CA ALA A 48 63.60 54.22 22.36
C ALA A 48 62.09 54.10 22.06
N ARG A 49 61.28 55.05 22.54
CA ARG A 49 59.82 55.07 22.27
C ARG A 49 59.50 55.27 20.79
N ALA A 50 60.25 56.11 20.08
CA ALA A 50 60.09 56.30 18.64
C ALA A 50 60.39 54.99 17.87
N TYR A 51 61.47 54.28 18.24
CA TYR A 51 61.80 52.99 17.64
C TYR A 51 60.76 51.91 17.93
N LEU A 52 60.30 51.76 19.18
CA LEU A 52 59.22 50.84 19.55
C LEU A 52 57.91 51.14 18.81
N SER A 53 57.59 52.42 18.61
CA SER A 53 56.43 52.87 17.83
C SER A 53 56.57 52.53 16.35
N HIS A 54 57.77 52.63 15.79
CA HIS A 54 58.05 52.19 14.42
C HIS A 54 57.84 50.68 14.27
N LEU A 55 58.40 49.86 15.17
CA LEU A 55 58.22 48.41 15.18
C LEU A 55 56.75 48.02 15.29
N HIS A 56 55.98 48.66 16.18
CA HIS A 56 54.53 48.45 16.29
C HIS A 56 53.79 48.76 14.98
N LYS A 57 54.09 49.88 14.32
CA LYS A 57 53.49 50.23 13.02
C LYS A 57 53.79 49.17 11.96
N LYS A 58 55.02 48.63 11.92
CA LYS A 58 55.39 47.53 11.00
C LYS A 58 54.63 46.23 11.33
N ALA A 59 54.59 45.84 12.61
CA ALA A 59 53.84 44.66 13.06
C ALA A 59 52.34 44.74 12.72
N ILE A 60 51.69 45.89 13.01
CA ILE A 60 50.28 46.14 12.67
C ILE A 60 50.05 46.05 11.16
N THR A 61 50.98 46.56 10.35
CA THR A 61 50.89 46.48 8.87
C THR A 61 50.89 45.02 8.40
N ILE A 62 51.83 44.21 8.88
CA ILE A 62 51.91 42.76 8.56
C ILE A 62 50.62 42.05 8.99
N GLN A 63 50.19 42.25 10.25
CA GLN A 63 48.98 41.61 10.75
C GLN A 63 47.70 42.05 10.01
N LYS A 64 47.57 43.32 9.63
CA LYS A 64 46.44 43.84 8.83
C LYS A 64 46.37 43.15 7.47
N ILE A 65 47.51 43.03 6.79
CA ILE A 65 47.62 42.33 5.50
C ILE A 65 47.23 40.86 5.66
N TRP A 66 47.75 40.17 6.68
CA TRP A 66 47.47 38.75 6.95
C TRP A 66 46.01 38.45 7.30
N ARG A 67 45.39 39.27 8.18
CA ARG A 67 43.96 39.18 8.51
C ARG A 67 43.11 39.36 7.25
N GLY A 68 43.44 40.36 6.42
CA GLY A 68 42.78 40.59 5.13
C GLY A 68 42.95 39.44 4.13
N PHE A 69 44.15 38.85 4.03
CA PHE A 69 44.42 37.68 3.18
C PHE A 69 43.57 36.48 3.61
N THR A 70 43.60 36.15 4.90
CA THR A 70 42.84 35.04 5.48
C THR A 70 41.33 35.21 5.29
N ALA A 71 40.79 36.42 5.54
CA ALA A 71 39.38 36.73 5.32
C ALA A 71 38.97 36.56 3.85
N ARG A 72 39.77 37.10 2.90
CA ARG A 72 39.51 36.94 1.46
C ARG A 72 39.65 35.49 0.99
N ALA A 73 40.54 34.70 1.57
CA ALA A 73 40.65 33.27 1.28
C ALA A 73 39.40 32.50 1.72
N ARG A 74 38.91 32.73 2.96
CA ARG A 74 37.65 32.15 3.47
C ARG A 74 36.45 32.55 2.63
N PHE A 75 36.30 33.85 2.33
CA PHE A 75 35.20 34.36 1.50
C PHE A 75 35.17 33.70 0.11
N ARG A 76 36.33 33.55 -0.55
CA ARG A 76 36.41 32.85 -1.84
C ARG A 76 35.97 31.38 -1.77
N GLN A 77 36.22 30.68 -0.67
CA GLN A 77 35.72 29.32 -0.50
C GLN A 77 34.20 29.30 -0.23
N MET A 78 33.67 30.24 0.56
CA MET A 78 32.23 30.38 0.77
C MET A 78 31.48 30.65 -0.53
N VAL A 79 31.98 31.54 -1.39
CA VAL A 79 31.38 31.83 -2.71
C VAL A 79 31.42 30.60 -3.63
N LYS A 80 32.53 29.84 -3.65
CA LYS A 80 32.62 28.58 -4.40
C LYS A 80 31.60 27.55 -3.89
N ALA A 81 31.48 27.37 -2.58
CA ALA A 81 30.52 26.44 -1.98
C ALA A 81 29.07 26.85 -2.29
N ALA A 82 28.71 28.12 -2.12
CA ALA A 82 27.38 28.64 -2.44
C ALA A 82 27.01 28.44 -3.92
N TYR A 83 27.96 28.70 -4.84
CA TYR A 83 27.76 28.43 -6.27
C TYR A 83 27.54 26.94 -6.57
N LEU A 84 28.31 26.04 -5.93
CA LEU A 84 28.14 24.60 -6.10
C LEU A 84 26.80 24.10 -5.57
N ILE A 85 26.34 24.60 -4.41
CA ILE A 85 25.02 24.30 -3.85
C ILE A 85 23.92 24.78 -4.80
N MET A 86 23.97 26.04 -5.24
CA MET A 86 23.00 26.60 -6.20
C MET A 86 22.93 25.77 -7.50
N LYS A 87 24.10 25.38 -8.03
CA LYS A 87 24.20 24.54 -9.23
C LYS A 87 23.66 23.13 -9.01
N MET A 88 23.90 22.53 -7.83
CA MET A 88 23.37 21.21 -7.49
C MET A 88 21.85 21.24 -7.39
N ASN A 89 21.29 22.19 -6.63
CA ASN A 89 19.85 22.36 -6.44
C ASN A 89 19.12 22.52 -7.79
N PHE A 90 19.68 23.32 -8.71
CA PHE A 90 19.14 23.48 -10.06
C PHE A 90 19.05 22.16 -10.82
N TYR A 91 20.12 21.34 -10.82
CA TYR A 91 20.09 20.05 -11.49
C TYR A 91 19.18 19.04 -10.79
N GLU A 92 19.09 19.07 -9.46
CA GLU A 92 18.18 18.23 -8.69
C GLU A 92 16.72 18.53 -9.05
N GLU A 93 16.33 19.81 -9.11
CA GLU A 93 15.00 20.20 -9.59
C GLU A 93 14.72 19.69 -11.02
N MET A 94 15.67 19.86 -11.95
CA MET A 94 15.49 19.37 -13.32
C MET A 94 15.39 17.85 -13.37
N ALA A 95 16.20 17.14 -12.57
CA ALA A 95 16.17 15.69 -12.46
C ALA A 95 14.80 15.22 -11.92
N VAL A 96 14.28 15.85 -10.86
CA VAL A 96 12.95 15.55 -10.31
C VAL A 96 11.85 15.78 -11.35
N ARG A 97 11.91 16.85 -12.15
CA ARG A 97 10.94 17.10 -13.24
C ARG A 97 10.97 15.99 -14.30
N ILE A 98 12.17 15.62 -14.77
CA ILE A 98 12.37 14.53 -15.75
C ILE A 98 11.86 13.19 -15.17
N GLN A 99 12.28 12.85 -13.95
CA GLN A 99 11.89 11.62 -13.28
C GLN A 99 10.37 11.53 -13.03
N ARG A 100 9.72 12.63 -12.61
CA ARG A 100 8.26 12.69 -12.43
C ARG A 100 7.54 12.43 -13.75
N ARG A 101 8.00 13.06 -14.85
CA ARG A 101 7.44 12.84 -16.19
C ARG A 101 7.63 11.40 -16.65
N TRP A 102 8.81 10.82 -16.43
CA TRP A 102 9.14 9.44 -16.78
C TRP A 102 8.31 8.42 -16.00
N ARG A 103 8.24 8.53 -14.66
CA ARG A 103 7.41 7.65 -13.80
C ARG A 103 5.94 7.67 -14.25
N GLY A 104 5.40 8.87 -14.53
CA GLY A 104 4.03 9.00 -15.04
C GLY A 104 3.82 8.36 -16.43
N PHE A 105 4.79 8.47 -17.34
CA PHE A 105 4.77 7.76 -18.63
C PHE A 105 4.82 6.24 -18.45
N PHE A 106 5.74 5.75 -17.61
CA PHE A 106 5.95 4.33 -17.36
C PHE A 106 4.67 3.65 -16.82
N VAL A 107 4.04 4.24 -15.80
CA VAL A 107 2.79 3.71 -15.22
C VAL A 107 1.69 3.62 -16.29
N ARG A 108 1.47 4.68 -17.09
CA ARG A 108 0.41 4.69 -18.12
C ARG A 108 0.67 3.76 -19.30
N LYS A 109 1.93 3.39 -19.57
CA LYS A 109 2.31 2.53 -20.69
C LYS A 109 2.43 1.05 -20.31
N TYR A 110 2.87 0.74 -19.10
CA TYR A 110 3.28 -0.61 -18.71
C TYR A 110 2.55 -1.19 -17.48
N ILE A 111 1.87 -0.38 -16.66
CA ILE A 111 1.20 -0.85 -15.43
C ILE A 111 -0.32 -0.69 -15.51
N HIS A 112 -0.81 0.51 -15.85
CA HIS A 112 -2.23 0.83 -15.78
C HIS A 112 -2.77 1.41 -17.09
N ASN A 113 -3.48 0.57 -17.84
CA ASN A 113 -4.21 0.97 -19.03
C ASN A 113 -5.68 1.29 -18.66
N PHE A 114 -5.98 2.59 -18.48
CA PHE A 114 -7.29 3.07 -18.04
C PHE A 114 -8.43 2.73 -19.01
N TYR A 115 -8.24 3.01 -20.31
CA TYR A 115 -9.27 2.77 -21.34
C TYR A 115 -9.63 1.31 -21.45
N ALA A 116 -8.60 0.47 -21.38
CA ALA A 116 -8.72 -0.95 -21.36
C ALA A 116 -9.56 -1.38 -20.13
N ARG A 117 -9.16 -1.01 -18.90
CA ARG A 117 -9.91 -1.34 -17.67
C ARG A 117 -11.37 -0.88 -17.71
N LYS A 118 -11.64 0.31 -18.26
CA LYS A 118 -12.99 0.85 -18.45
C LYS A 118 -13.85 -0.06 -19.33
N ARG A 119 -13.34 -0.51 -20.48
CA ARG A 119 -14.09 -1.38 -21.42
C ARG A 119 -14.52 -2.72 -20.80
N TYR A 120 -13.72 -3.29 -19.90
CA TYR A 120 -14.09 -4.52 -19.19
C TYR A 120 -15.10 -4.29 -18.08
N LEU A 121 -15.01 -3.18 -17.33
CA LEU A 121 -16.05 -2.84 -16.36
C LEU A 121 -17.40 -2.60 -17.06
N GLU A 122 -17.40 -1.93 -18.21
CA GLU A 122 -18.59 -1.81 -19.07
C GLU A 122 -19.11 -3.17 -19.56
N GLY A 123 -18.20 -4.06 -20.00
CA GLY A 123 -18.55 -5.42 -20.41
C GLY A 123 -19.11 -6.29 -19.27
N LEU A 124 -18.56 -6.15 -18.06
CA LEU A 124 -19.08 -6.80 -16.85
C LEU A 124 -20.46 -6.27 -16.47
N SER A 125 -20.69 -4.95 -16.54
CA SER A 125 -22.00 -4.36 -16.27
C SER A 125 -23.07 -4.95 -17.19
N ARG A 126 -22.81 -5.00 -18.51
CA ARG A 126 -23.72 -5.61 -19.49
C ARG A 126 -23.98 -7.10 -19.23
N LYS A 127 -22.95 -7.86 -18.83
CA LYS A 127 -23.12 -9.28 -18.44
C LYS A 127 -23.96 -9.42 -17.16
N ASN A 128 -23.73 -8.58 -16.16
CA ASN A 128 -24.49 -8.58 -14.91
C ASN A 128 -25.95 -8.16 -15.13
N GLU A 129 -26.23 -7.26 -16.08
CA GLU A 129 -27.60 -6.92 -16.51
C GLU A 129 -28.28 -8.11 -17.21
N LEU A 130 -27.57 -8.82 -18.09
CA LEU A 130 -28.10 -10.02 -18.75
C LEU A 130 -28.44 -11.11 -17.73
N VAL A 131 -27.51 -11.46 -16.85
CA VAL A 131 -27.73 -12.47 -15.79
C VAL A 131 -28.89 -12.08 -14.86
N ARG A 132 -29.09 -10.78 -14.56
CA ARG A 132 -30.25 -10.34 -13.78
C ARG A 132 -31.58 -10.54 -14.52
N ARG A 133 -31.63 -10.37 -15.84
CA ARG A 133 -32.83 -10.67 -16.64
C ARG A 133 -33.10 -12.17 -16.67
N GLU A 134 -32.08 -12.98 -16.96
CA GLU A 134 -32.18 -14.45 -16.96
C GLU A 134 -32.69 -14.99 -15.60
N LEU A 135 -32.20 -14.44 -14.47
CA LEU A 135 -32.69 -14.80 -13.13
C LEU A 135 -34.14 -14.39 -12.89
N GLY A 136 -34.58 -13.23 -13.37
CA GLY A 136 -35.98 -12.80 -13.28
C GLY A 136 -36.92 -13.67 -14.12
N GLU A 137 -36.52 -14.03 -15.34
CA GLU A 137 -37.26 -14.95 -16.20
C GLU A 137 -37.40 -16.33 -15.55
N LEU A 138 -36.34 -16.85 -14.92
CA LEU A 138 -36.38 -18.11 -14.16
C LEU A 138 -37.28 -18.02 -12.92
N GLU A 139 -37.27 -16.90 -12.18
CA GLU A 139 -38.15 -16.69 -11.03
C GLU A 139 -39.62 -16.67 -11.45
N GLU A 140 -39.95 -16.00 -12.56
CA GLU A 140 -41.29 -16.03 -13.14
C GLU A 140 -41.72 -17.43 -13.56
N LEU A 141 -40.86 -18.19 -14.23
CA LEU A 141 -41.15 -19.57 -14.65
C LEU A 141 -41.41 -20.47 -13.43
N GLN A 142 -40.56 -20.40 -12.41
CA GLN A 142 -40.77 -21.15 -11.16
C GLN A 142 -42.06 -20.71 -10.44
N LYS A 143 -42.43 -19.43 -10.50
CA LYS A 143 -43.71 -18.97 -9.93
C LYS A 143 -44.89 -19.59 -10.67
N LYS A 144 -44.90 -19.50 -12.01
CA LYS A 144 -45.93 -20.11 -12.87
C LYS A 144 -46.03 -21.63 -12.62
N GLU A 145 -44.90 -22.32 -12.46
CA GLU A 145 -44.87 -23.75 -12.10
C GLU A 145 -45.49 -24.02 -10.72
N ARG A 146 -45.15 -23.24 -9.69
CA ARG A 146 -45.75 -23.35 -8.35
C ARG A 146 -47.28 -23.12 -8.39
N ASP A 147 -47.71 -22.07 -9.08
CA ASP A 147 -49.13 -21.71 -9.22
C ASP A 147 -49.90 -22.84 -9.95
N CYS A 148 -49.34 -23.40 -11.03
CA CYS A 148 -49.90 -24.57 -11.71
C CYS A 148 -49.95 -25.83 -10.82
N LEU A 149 -48.90 -26.10 -10.05
CA LEU A 149 -48.85 -27.23 -9.11
C LEU A 149 -49.86 -27.07 -7.97
N GLU A 150 -50.10 -25.85 -7.50
CA GLU A 150 -51.14 -25.55 -6.50
C GLU A 150 -52.54 -25.78 -7.07
N MET A 151 -52.83 -25.27 -8.27
CA MET A 151 -54.08 -25.56 -8.98
C MET A 151 -54.31 -27.06 -9.17
N VAL A 152 -53.28 -27.84 -9.54
CA VAL A 152 -53.39 -29.31 -9.65
C VAL A 152 -53.64 -29.98 -8.29
N LYS A 153 -52.99 -29.51 -7.21
CA LYS A 153 -53.26 -29.99 -5.84
C LYS A 153 -54.69 -29.69 -5.39
N GLU A 154 -55.22 -28.51 -5.68
CA GLU A 154 -56.62 -28.18 -5.40
C GLU A 154 -57.59 -29.09 -6.16
N GLN A 155 -57.39 -29.28 -7.46
CA GLN A 155 -58.27 -30.11 -8.27
C GLN A 155 -58.22 -31.59 -7.84
N THR A 156 -57.03 -32.13 -7.57
CA THR A 156 -56.88 -33.49 -7.04
C THR A 156 -57.48 -33.63 -5.63
N ALA A 157 -57.39 -32.61 -4.77
CA ALA A 157 -58.07 -32.60 -3.47
C ALA A 157 -59.61 -32.53 -3.60
N LYS A 158 -60.15 -31.79 -4.57
CA LYS A 158 -61.59 -31.77 -4.89
C LYS A 158 -62.06 -33.16 -5.36
N VAL A 159 -61.33 -33.79 -6.28
CA VAL A 159 -61.60 -35.16 -6.76
C VAL A 159 -61.50 -36.20 -5.65
N TYR A 160 -60.49 -36.11 -4.76
CA TYR A 160 -60.36 -36.99 -3.60
C TYR A 160 -61.54 -36.86 -2.61
N LYS A 161 -61.99 -35.63 -2.34
CA LYS A 161 -63.19 -35.37 -1.54
C LYS A 161 -64.43 -35.97 -2.20
N ALA A 162 -64.60 -35.83 -3.51
CA ALA A 162 -65.69 -36.45 -4.26
C ALA A 162 -65.66 -37.98 -4.17
N HIS A 163 -64.51 -38.64 -4.35
CA HIS A 163 -64.37 -40.09 -4.14
C HIS A 163 -64.82 -40.53 -2.73
N ARG A 164 -64.37 -39.83 -1.68
CA ARG A 164 -64.74 -40.14 -0.28
C ARG A 164 -66.24 -39.93 -0.01
N LEU A 165 -66.85 -38.95 -0.66
CA LEU A 165 -68.26 -38.58 -0.49
C LEU A 165 -69.19 -39.17 -1.56
N HIS A 166 -68.70 -40.07 -2.42
CA HIS A 166 -69.47 -40.65 -3.55
C HIS A 166 -70.80 -41.31 -3.11
N HIS A 167 -70.90 -41.79 -1.88
CA HIS A 167 -72.13 -42.35 -1.33
C HIS A 167 -73.26 -41.32 -1.10
N LEU A 168 -72.98 -40.02 -1.19
CA LEU A 168 -73.96 -38.92 -1.03
C LEU A 168 -74.53 -38.41 -2.37
N LEU A 169 -74.13 -39.02 -3.50
CA LEU A 169 -74.54 -38.70 -4.86
C LEU A 169 -76.02 -39.09 -5.09
N SER A 170 -76.77 -38.27 -5.83
CA SER A 170 -78.19 -38.56 -6.15
C SER A 170 -78.40 -39.90 -6.86
N THR A 171 -79.41 -40.65 -6.41
CA THR A 171 -79.91 -41.83 -7.11
C THR A 171 -81.18 -41.48 -7.89
N LYS A 172 -81.69 -42.41 -8.72
CA LYS A 172 -82.97 -42.22 -9.43
C LYS A 172 -84.18 -42.10 -8.50
N GLN A 173 -84.08 -42.57 -7.26
CA GLN A 173 -85.21 -42.68 -6.33
C GLN A 173 -85.10 -41.69 -5.15
N CYS A 174 -83.89 -41.33 -4.74
CA CYS A 174 -83.63 -40.33 -3.69
C CYS A 174 -82.59 -39.31 -4.16
N PRO A 175 -82.88 -37.98 -4.06
CA PRO A 175 -81.89 -36.95 -4.34
C PRO A 175 -80.76 -36.96 -3.29
N GLY A 176 -79.54 -36.69 -3.74
CA GLY A 176 -78.35 -36.65 -2.89
C GLY A 176 -78.27 -35.37 -2.08
N VAL A 177 -77.44 -35.36 -1.02
CA VAL A 177 -77.34 -34.23 -0.07
C VAL A 177 -76.96 -32.92 -0.78
N PHE A 178 -76.20 -33.01 -1.87
CA PHE A 178 -75.74 -31.86 -2.67
C PHE A 178 -76.69 -31.48 -3.83
N ASN A 179 -77.84 -32.14 -3.96
CA ASN A 179 -78.84 -31.93 -5.00
C ASN A 179 -80.22 -31.61 -4.41
N SER A 180 -80.32 -30.49 -3.69
CA SER A 180 -81.55 -30.07 -3.01
C SER A 180 -82.66 -29.71 -4.02
N PRO A 181 -83.91 -30.21 -3.87
CA PRO A 181 -85.04 -29.86 -4.73
C PRO A 181 -85.39 -28.36 -4.76
N PHE A 182 -84.92 -27.59 -3.78
CA PHE A 182 -85.16 -26.15 -3.66
C PHE A 182 -84.13 -25.29 -4.40
N ARG A 183 -83.12 -25.89 -5.07
CA ARG A 183 -82.17 -25.16 -5.92
C ARG A 183 -82.45 -25.43 -7.40
N PRO A 184 -82.38 -24.40 -8.28
CA PRO A 184 -82.61 -24.57 -9.71
C PRO A 184 -81.50 -25.36 -10.43
N ALA A 185 -80.33 -25.51 -9.81
CA ALA A 185 -79.21 -26.30 -10.32
C ALA A 185 -78.52 -27.08 -9.19
N PRO A 186 -77.94 -28.27 -9.49
CA PRO A 186 -77.14 -29.03 -8.53
C PRO A 186 -75.93 -28.24 -8.03
N HIS A 187 -75.50 -28.49 -6.79
CA HIS A 187 -74.29 -27.86 -6.25
C HIS A 187 -73.02 -28.37 -6.97
N GLU A 188 -71.94 -27.58 -6.99
CA GLU A 188 -70.68 -27.94 -7.67
C GLU A 188 -70.14 -29.31 -7.24
N MET A 189 -70.29 -29.65 -5.95
CA MET A 189 -69.91 -30.97 -5.43
C MET A 189 -70.72 -32.12 -6.07
N GLU A 190 -72.02 -31.94 -6.32
CA GLU A 190 -72.86 -32.95 -6.99
C GLU A 190 -72.43 -33.15 -8.46
N LEU A 191 -72.02 -32.08 -9.14
CA LEU A 191 -71.50 -32.17 -10.51
C LEU A 191 -70.17 -32.93 -10.56
N LEU A 192 -69.26 -32.66 -9.63
CA LEU A 192 -68.01 -33.40 -9.48
C LEU A 192 -68.25 -34.88 -9.11
N LEU A 193 -69.18 -35.15 -8.19
CA LEU A 193 -69.58 -36.51 -7.79
C LEU A 193 -70.06 -37.33 -9.00
N ARG A 194 -70.84 -36.73 -9.92
CA ARG A 194 -71.32 -37.40 -11.15
C ARG A 194 -70.23 -37.68 -12.18
N GLN A 195 -69.14 -36.91 -12.20
CA GLN A 195 -68.01 -37.13 -13.12
C GLN A 195 -67.06 -38.22 -12.62
N VAL A 196 -66.97 -38.40 -11.30
CA VAL A 196 -66.07 -39.35 -10.65
C VAL A 196 -66.73 -40.73 -10.58
N LYS A 197 -66.02 -41.78 -11.02
CA LYS A 197 -66.50 -43.17 -10.87
C LYS A 197 -66.29 -43.66 -9.44
N TYR A 198 -67.28 -44.35 -8.88
CA TYR A 198 -67.13 -45.04 -7.59
C TYR A 198 -65.95 -46.01 -7.65
N GLN A 199 -65.06 -45.90 -6.68
CA GLN A 199 -64.03 -46.89 -6.41
C GLN A 199 -64.38 -47.55 -5.09
N THR A 200 -64.58 -48.87 -5.11
CA THR A 200 -64.72 -49.66 -3.90
C THR A 200 -63.49 -49.41 -3.02
N PRO A 201 -63.62 -49.16 -1.70
CA PRO A 201 -62.47 -49.04 -0.83
C PRO A 201 -61.70 -50.37 -0.78
N THR A 202 -60.69 -50.50 -1.64
CA THR A 202 -59.72 -51.59 -1.55
C THR A 202 -59.12 -51.51 -0.16
N ARG A 203 -59.37 -52.52 0.68
CA ARG A 203 -58.68 -52.68 1.96
C ARG A 203 -57.19 -52.86 1.65
N LEU A 204 -56.46 -51.74 1.61
CA LEU A 204 -55.03 -51.77 1.75
C LEU A 204 -54.75 -52.43 3.09
N ALA A 205 -54.17 -53.62 3.04
CA ALA A 205 -53.56 -54.24 4.21
C ALA A 205 -52.60 -53.24 4.86
N PRO A 206 -52.26 -53.39 6.16
CA PRO A 206 -51.28 -52.52 6.80
C PRO A 206 -49.95 -52.63 6.07
N SER A 207 -49.70 -51.72 5.13
CA SER A 207 -48.46 -51.66 4.39
C SER A 207 -47.39 -51.32 5.41
N GLY A 208 -46.53 -52.31 5.71
CA GLY A 208 -45.46 -52.15 6.67
C GLY A 208 -44.66 -50.91 6.30
N LYS A 209 -44.26 -50.13 7.31
CA LYS A 209 -43.51 -48.89 7.15
C LYS A 209 -42.23 -49.15 6.33
N SER A 210 -42.31 -49.00 5.01
CA SER A 210 -41.15 -48.93 4.14
C SER A 210 -40.48 -47.61 4.47
N CYS A 211 -39.43 -47.67 5.29
CA CYS A 211 -38.69 -46.49 5.71
C CYS A 211 -38.35 -45.64 4.50
N LEU A 212 -38.67 -44.35 4.60
CA LEU A 212 -38.14 -43.34 3.70
C LEU A 212 -36.62 -43.51 3.62
N LEU A 213 -36.08 -43.39 2.42
CA LEU A 213 -34.65 -43.43 2.17
C LEU A 213 -34.01 -42.22 2.87
N GLY A 214 -33.56 -42.43 4.10
CA GLY A 214 -32.99 -41.39 4.93
C GLY A 214 -31.61 -41.00 4.43
N MET A 215 -31.45 -39.73 4.06
CA MET A 215 -30.13 -39.11 3.97
C MET A 215 -29.43 -39.25 5.34
N PRO A 216 -28.18 -39.74 5.40
CA PRO A 216 -27.49 -39.92 6.67
C PRO A 216 -27.06 -38.57 7.27
N GLY A 217 -27.77 -38.15 8.33
CA GLY A 217 -27.25 -37.24 9.35
C GLY A 217 -26.40 -38.01 10.38
N PRO A 218 -25.44 -37.36 11.07
CA PRO A 218 -24.44 -38.05 11.86
C PRO A 218 -24.98 -38.61 13.19
N ALA A 219 -24.59 -39.84 13.52
CA ALA A 219 -24.88 -40.44 14.83
C ALA A 219 -23.89 -39.95 15.89
N ALA A 220 -24.42 -39.36 16.97
CA ALA A 220 -23.70 -39.19 18.23
C ALA A 220 -23.69 -40.50 19.05
N GLN A 221 -22.84 -40.55 20.06
CA GLN A 221 -22.39 -41.79 20.73
C GLN A 221 -23.40 -42.35 21.76
N SER A 222 -23.40 -43.66 21.97
CA SER A 222 -23.99 -44.34 23.14
C SER A 222 -23.13 -44.11 24.40
N TYR A 223 -23.69 -44.09 25.61
CA TYR A 223 -23.97 -45.23 26.52
C TYR A 223 -24.45 -44.66 27.89
N PRO A 224 -24.80 -45.47 28.91
CA PRO A 224 -25.63 -46.69 28.98
C PRO A 224 -26.69 -46.61 30.12
N GLY A 225 -27.57 -47.62 30.30
CA GLY A 225 -28.23 -47.81 31.60
C GLY A 225 -29.48 -48.71 31.73
N THR A 226 -29.25 -49.98 32.11
CA THR A 226 -29.81 -50.60 33.34
C THR A 226 -31.27 -51.11 33.44
N LEU A 227 -31.38 -52.43 33.72
CA LEU A 227 -32.45 -53.22 34.39
C LEU A 227 -33.90 -53.17 33.84
N GLY A 228 -34.66 -54.28 33.75
CA GLY A 228 -34.38 -55.68 34.12
C GLY A 228 -35.43 -56.67 33.60
N SER A 229 -35.11 -57.96 33.65
CA SER A 229 -35.93 -59.14 33.28
C SER A 229 -36.72 -59.66 34.52
N PRO A 230 -37.42 -60.84 34.59
CA PRO A 230 -37.63 -61.92 33.60
C PRO A 230 -39.01 -62.66 33.63
N LEU A 231 -39.06 -63.83 32.96
CA LEU A 231 -39.88 -65.04 33.22
C LEU A 231 -41.32 -65.10 32.62
N ASN A 232 -41.83 -66.21 32.05
CA ASN A 232 -41.52 -67.65 32.13
C ASN A 232 -41.60 -68.36 30.73
N LYS A 233 -40.73 -69.33 30.37
CA LYS A 233 -40.89 -70.82 30.36
C LYS A 233 -42.02 -71.37 29.42
N THR A 234 -41.93 -72.49 28.68
CA THR A 234 -41.13 -73.74 28.85
C THR A 234 -41.07 -74.64 27.57
N THR A 235 -40.03 -75.50 27.46
CA THR A 235 -39.98 -76.87 26.83
C THR A 235 -39.90 -77.10 25.29
N GLY A 236 -38.91 -77.93 24.86
CA GLY A 236 -38.98 -78.85 23.69
C GLY A 236 -38.06 -78.51 22.48
N THR A 237 -36.85 -79.07 22.24
CA THR A 237 -36.46 -80.48 21.91
C THR A 237 -36.72 -80.85 20.43
N CYS A 238 -35.76 -81.30 19.56
CA CYS A 238 -34.27 -81.33 19.59
C CYS A 238 -33.64 -81.82 18.24
N PHE A 239 -32.36 -81.47 17.96
CA PHE A 239 -31.35 -82.11 17.04
C PHE A 239 -31.67 -82.24 15.51
N SER A 240 -30.75 -82.20 14.51
CA SER A 240 -29.28 -81.98 14.32
C SER A 240 -28.96 -82.04 12.78
N PRO A 241 -27.72 -81.91 12.21
CA PRO A 241 -26.50 -81.14 12.59
C PRO A 241 -25.74 -80.43 11.40
N ARG A 242 -24.68 -79.64 11.72
CA ARG A 242 -23.54 -79.14 10.88
C ARG A 242 -23.76 -77.93 9.92
N PRO A 243 -22.70 -77.16 9.58
CA PRO A 243 -21.54 -76.75 10.38
C PRO A 243 -21.39 -75.21 10.49
N VAL A 244 -20.84 -74.71 11.60
CA VAL A 244 -20.52 -73.28 11.77
C VAL A 244 -19.14 -72.97 11.17
N LEU A 245 -19.06 -71.98 10.29
CA LEU A 245 -17.80 -71.44 9.76
C LEU A 245 -17.13 -70.49 10.78
N PRO A 246 -15.80 -70.40 10.82
CA PRO A 246 -15.10 -69.56 11.79
C PRO A 246 -15.28 -68.05 11.49
N PRO A 247 -15.14 -67.16 12.49
CA PRO A 247 -15.19 -65.72 12.29
C PRO A 247 -14.07 -65.26 11.35
N ILE A 248 -14.42 -64.52 10.30
CA ILE A 248 -13.43 -63.94 9.38
C ILE A 248 -12.65 -62.84 10.10
N ALA A 249 -11.33 -63.02 10.20
CA ALA A 249 -10.42 -62.04 10.78
C ALA A 249 -10.43 -60.71 10.02
N THR A 250 -10.16 -59.63 10.74
CA THR A 250 -10.20 -58.25 10.26
C THR A 250 -9.30 -58.02 9.04
N ARG A 251 -9.91 -57.65 7.90
CA ARG A 251 -9.23 -56.96 6.81
C ARG A 251 -9.98 -55.67 6.49
N LYS A 252 -9.27 -54.53 6.54
CA LYS A 252 -9.79 -53.24 6.06
C LYS A 252 -10.20 -53.40 4.61
N GLN A 253 -11.46 -53.15 4.27
CA GLN A 253 -11.85 -53.05 2.87
C GLN A 253 -11.22 -51.80 2.27
N GLN A 254 -10.40 -52.02 1.25
CA GLN A 254 -9.72 -50.99 0.50
C GLN A 254 -10.72 -50.39 -0.50
N GLY A 255 -11.46 -49.38 -0.06
CA GLY A 255 -12.39 -48.59 -0.88
C GLY A 255 -11.91 -47.16 -1.05
N LEU A 256 -12.17 -46.55 -2.20
CA LEU A 256 -11.70 -45.22 -2.60
C LEU A 256 -12.47 -44.07 -1.91
N PHE A 257 -12.63 -44.14 -0.58
CA PHE A 257 -13.24 -43.08 0.21
C PHE A 257 -12.16 -42.32 0.98
N ARG A 258 -12.18 -40.99 0.79
CA ARG A 258 -11.29 -40.03 1.45
C ARG A 258 -11.56 -40.02 2.95
N GLU A 259 -10.51 -39.89 3.76
CA GLU A 259 -10.63 -39.83 5.22
C GLU A 259 -11.54 -38.66 5.67
N PRO A 260 -12.32 -38.79 6.76
CA PRO A 260 -13.31 -37.78 7.16
C PRO A 260 -12.77 -36.36 7.33
N GLY A 261 -11.49 -36.21 7.69
CA GLY A 261 -10.81 -34.91 7.78
C GLY A 261 -10.64 -34.22 6.43
N GLU A 262 -10.27 -34.96 5.38
CA GLU A 262 -10.10 -34.40 4.02
C GLU A 262 -11.44 -33.92 3.45
N VAL A 263 -12.54 -34.62 3.76
CA VAL A 263 -13.90 -34.22 3.39
C VAL A 263 -14.33 -32.94 4.10
N TRP A 264 -13.86 -32.72 5.34
CA TRP A 264 -14.13 -31.49 6.09
C TRP A 264 -13.33 -30.30 5.53
N GLU A 265 -12.03 -30.46 5.27
CA GLU A 265 -11.21 -29.44 4.59
C GLU A 265 -11.80 -29.04 3.22
N GLN A 266 -12.36 -29.99 2.48
CA GLN A 266 -12.98 -29.73 1.18
C GLN A 266 -14.32 -28.97 1.28
N ARG A 267 -15.02 -29.04 2.43
CA ARG A 267 -16.22 -28.22 2.71
C ARG A 267 -15.90 -26.83 3.25
N VAL A 268 -14.79 -26.70 3.99
CA VAL A 268 -14.32 -25.42 4.56
C VAL A 268 -13.55 -24.58 3.54
N ARG A 269 -12.88 -25.23 2.58
CA ARG A 269 -12.50 -24.55 1.32
C ARG A 269 -13.76 -24.08 0.61
N CYS A 270 -13.99 -22.77 0.64
CA CYS A 270 -14.86 -22.12 -0.34
C CYS A 270 -14.36 -22.53 -1.74
N PRO A 271 -15.21 -23.13 -2.60
CA PRO A 271 -14.88 -23.32 -4.00
C PRO A 271 -14.56 -21.94 -4.58
N ASP A 272 -13.42 -21.84 -5.24
CA ASP A 272 -12.91 -20.56 -5.73
C ASP A 272 -13.86 -20.04 -6.83
N LEU A 273 -14.77 -19.12 -6.46
CA LEU A 273 -15.76 -18.49 -7.34
C LEU A 273 -15.10 -17.71 -8.50
N THR A 274 -13.77 -17.59 -8.47
CA THR A 274 -12.91 -17.08 -9.53
C THR A 274 -12.82 -17.99 -10.76
N LEU A 275 -13.33 -19.23 -10.75
CA LEU A 275 -13.24 -20.16 -11.90
C LEU A 275 -13.91 -19.68 -13.22
N ARG A 276 -14.66 -18.56 -13.21
CA ARG A 276 -15.12 -17.85 -14.43
C ARG A 276 -14.47 -16.49 -14.67
N LEU A 277 -13.59 -16.02 -13.79
CA LEU A 277 -12.96 -14.69 -13.80
C LEU A 277 -11.45 -14.70 -13.41
N GLN A 278 -10.74 -15.80 -13.64
CA GLN A 278 -9.27 -15.87 -13.49
C GLN A 278 -8.49 -15.03 -14.53
N THR A 279 -9.15 -14.52 -15.57
CA THR A 279 -8.49 -13.60 -16.51
C THR A 279 -8.33 -12.23 -15.86
N SER A 280 -7.06 -11.85 -15.61
CA SER A 280 -6.70 -10.49 -15.25
C SER A 280 -7.25 -9.51 -16.29
N TYR A 281 -7.49 -8.26 -15.91
CA TYR A 281 -7.95 -7.25 -16.87
C TYR A 281 -7.01 -7.15 -18.10
N THR A 282 -5.71 -7.29 -17.86
CA THR A 282 -4.64 -7.20 -18.86
C THR A 282 -4.43 -8.46 -19.69
N HIS A 283 -5.05 -9.60 -19.34
CA HIS A 283 -4.87 -10.90 -19.99
C HIS A 283 -4.97 -10.87 -21.52
N LEU A 284 -5.87 -10.06 -22.08
CA LEU A 284 -6.04 -9.93 -23.53
C LEU A 284 -4.89 -9.13 -24.18
N GLU A 285 -4.35 -8.12 -23.51
CA GLU A 285 -3.17 -7.35 -23.96
C GLU A 285 -1.87 -8.14 -23.77
N GLU A 286 -1.79 -8.96 -22.71
CA GLU A 286 -0.71 -9.91 -22.45
C GLU A 286 -0.66 -11.01 -23.52
N ALA A 287 -1.79 -11.66 -23.82
CA ALA A 287 -1.88 -12.66 -24.88
C ALA A 287 -1.54 -12.09 -26.27
N GLN A 288 -2.00 -10.87 -26.59
CA GLN A 288 -1.60 -10.19 -27.82
C GLN A 288 -0.10 -9.84 -27.85
N SER A 289 0.49 -9.50 -26.71
CA SER A 289 1.93 -9.21 -26.61
C SER A 289 2.77 -10.47 -26.79
N GLN A 290 2.38 -11.59 -26.19
CA GLN A 290 3.00 -12.91 -26.41
C GLN A 290 2.91 -13.33 -27.88
N LEU A 291 1.76 -13.14 -28.53
CA LEU A 291 1.57 -13.50 -29.94
C LEU A 291 2.40 -12.60 -30.89
N ARG A 292 2.63 -11.33 -30.53
CA ARG A 292 3.58 -10.45 -31.22
C ARG A 292 5.03 -10.89 -31.02
N GLN A 293 5.42 -11.27 -29.79
CA GLN A 293 6.77 -11.80 -29.50
C GLN A 293 7.04 -13.09 -30.28
N HIS A 294 6.07 -14.00 -30.35
CA HIS A 294 6.18 -15.23 -31.14
C HIS A 294 6.32 -14.93 -32.64
N LYS A 295 5.53 -13.99 -33.19
CA LYS A 295 5.69 -13.55 -34.59
C LYS A 295 7.06 -12.94 -34.88
N SER A 296 7.63 -12.15 -33.95
CA SER A 296 9.01 -11.62 -34.13
C SER A 296 10.10 -12.70 -34.05
N MET A 297 9.85 -13.82 -33.36
CA MET A 297 10.75 -14.98 -33.30
C MET A 297 10.65 -15.90 -34.52
N THR A 298 9.58 -15.79 -35.34
CA THR A 298 9.34 -16.69 -36.49
C THR A 298 9.81 -16.08 -37.83
N LEU A 299 10.40 -14.88 -37.83
CA LEU A 299 11.05 -14.30 -39.01
C LEU A 299 12.49 -14.83 -39.12
N PRO A 300 12.91 -15.42 -40.26
CA PRO A 300 14.30 -15.83 -40.45
C PRO A 300 15.24 -14.61 -40.38
N SER A 301 16.30 -14.72 -39.58
CA SER A 301 17.31 -13.68 -39.47
C SER A 301 18.15 -13.61 -40.76
N GLY A 302 17.68 -12.81 -41.71
CA GLY A 302 18.40 -12.47 -42.94
C GLY A 302 19.62 -11.60 -42.61
N ARG A 303 20.78 -12.24 -42.47
CA ARG A 303 22.07 -11.61 -42.20
C ARG A 303 22.50 -10.72 -43.39
N ILE A 304 22.52 -9.40 -43.22
CA ILE A 304 23.30 -8.49 -44.05
C ILE A 304 24.18 -7.64 -43.13
N GLU A 305 25.48 -7.75 -43.34
CA GLU A 305 26.52 -7.06 -42.59
C GLU A 305 26.94 -5.74 -43.26
N THR A 306 27.72 -4.95 -42.53
CA THR A 306 28.54 -3.80 -42.99
C THR A 306 27.82 -2.50 -43.35
N GLY A 307 28.39 -1.38 -42.88
CA GLY A 307 27.84 -0.04 -43.08
C GLY A 307 28.39 1.02 -42.11
N SER A 308 29.67 0.95 -41.74
CA SER A 308 30.29 1.96 -40.86
C SER A 308 30.34 3.31 -41.56
N ARG A 309 29.74 4.36 -40.95
CA ARG A 309 29.97 5.74 -41.38
C ARG A 309 29.89 6.73 -40.22
N ILE A 310 31.03 6.89 -39.55
CA ILE A 310 31.26 7.98 -38.59
C ILE A 310 31.26 9.30 -39.38
N HIS A 311 30.24 10.13 -39.18
CA HIS A 311 30.26 11.52 -39.62
C HIS A 311 30.66 12.43 -38.45
N HIS A 312 31.90 12.90 -38.48
CA HIS A 312 32.29 14.06 -37.68
C HIS A 312 31.46 15.27 -38.11
N LEU A 313 30.79 15.91 -37.15
CA LEU A 313 30.15 17.21 -37.34
C LEU A 313 30.79 18.21 -36.39
N SER A 314 31.48 19.18 -36.99
CA SER A 314 32.21 20.24 -36.32
C SER A 314 31.28 21.24 -35.62
N HIS A 315 31.87 21.97 -34.69
CA HIS A 315 31.26 23.02 -33.87
C HIS A 315 30.42 24.02 -34.68
N ASN A 316 29.30 24.46 -34.09
CA ASN A 316 28.81 25.82 -34.32
C ASN A 316 28.33 26.43 -33.01
N SER A 317 29.19 27.25 -32.40
CA SER A 317 28.88 28.05 -31.22
C SER A 317 28.02 29.26 -31.62
N LYS A 318 26.73 29.24 -31.29
CA LYS A 318 25.89 30.44 -31.34
C LYS A 318 25.56 30.92 -29.93
N SER A 319 25.76 32.22 -29.75
CA SER A 319 25.73 32.95 -28.48
C SER A 319 24.34 33.03 -27.87
N PHE A 320 24.29 33.00 -26.53
CA PHE A 320 23.12 33.42 -25.76
C PHE A 320 22.78 34.89 -26.06
N THR A 321 21.58 35.14 -26.58
CA THR A 321 20.95 36.45 -26.55
C THR A 321 20.24 36.63 -25.21
N GLN A 322 20.64 37.65 -24.45
CA GLN A 322 19.87 38.09 -23.28
C GLN A 322 18.59 38.81 -23.74
N PRO A 323 17.44 38.65 -23.06
CA PRO A 323 16.32 39.55 -23.23
C PRO A 323 16.66 40.91 -22.58
N ALA A 324 16.38 42.00 -23.30
CA ALA A 324 16.62 43.36 -22.81
C ALA A 324 15.63 43.76 -21.72
N CYS A 325 16.12 44.41 -20.67
CA CYS A 325 15.29 45.15 -19.72
C CYS A 325 15.10 46.59 -20.19
N GLY A 326 13.85 47.07 -20.16
CA GLY A 326 13.46 48.45 -20.38
C GLY A 326 12.00 48.51 -20.88
N ASN A 327 11.15 49.45 -20.48
CA ASN A 327 11.31 50.54 -19.51
C ASN A 327 9.91 50.96 -19.00
N SER A 328 9.89 51.80 -17.96
CA SER A 328 8.83 52.80 -17.67
C SER A 328 7.36 52.36 -17.73
N VAL A 329 6.73 52.27 -16.56
CA VAL A 329 5.36 52.76 -16.39
C VAL A 329 5.43 53.99 -15.50
N SER A 330 4.95 55.11 -16.03
CA SER A 330 4.74 56.36 -15.30
C SER A 330 3.27 56.70 -15.40
N LEU A 331 2.57 56.65 -14.27
CA LEU A 331 1.39 57.45 -13.89
C LEU A 331 1.07 57.14 -12.42
#